data_AF-A0AB35ARI9-F1
#
_entry.id   AF-A0AB35ARI9-F1
#
_cell.length_a   1.000
_cell.length_b   1.000
_cell.length_c   1.000
_cell.angle_alpha   90.00
_cell.angle_beta   90.00
_cell.angle_gamma   90.00
#
_symmetry.space_group_name_H-M   'P 1'
#
loop_
_entity.id
_entity.type
_entity.pdbx_description
1 polymer ?
#
loop_
_entity_poly.entity_id
_entity_poly.type
_entity_poly.pdbx_seq_one_letter_code
_entity_poly.pdbx_strand_id
1 'polypeptide(L)' 'MVLAAAHLNHDPTSNRLRNLRAFCQRCHLLHDRMYHLAQRRLTLRRRLALGDLFEGLYRAGIRGPGL' A
#
# COMPACT_ATOMS: atom_id res chain seq x y z
N MET A 1 3.99 -7.89 -23.90
CA MET A 1 3.27 -8.09 -22.63
C MET A 1 4.31 -8.40 -21.57
N VAL A 2 4.40 -7.59 -20.51
CA VAL A 2 5.41 -7.76 -19.44
C VAL A 2 4.70 -8.15 -18.15
N LEU A 3 5.27 -9.11 -17.43
CA LEU A 3 4.82 -9.52 -16.10
C LEU A 3 5.70 -8.87 -15.04
N ALA A 4 5.09 -8.38 -13.97
CA ALA A 4 5.77 -7.86 -12.79
C ALA A 4 5.46 -8.73 -11.58
N ALA A 5 6.44 -8.90 -10.69
CA ALA A 5 6.22 -9.50 -9.38
C ALA A 5 5.49 -8.52 -8.46
N ALA A 6 4.44 -8.99 -7.78
CA ALA A 6 3.61 -8.23 -6.88
C ALA A 6 3.52 -8.93 -5.52
N HIS A 7 3.64 -8.16 -4.43
CA HIS A 7 3.35 -8.62 -3.07
C HIS A 7 1.83 -8.55 -2.82
N LEU A 8 1.19 -9.70 -2.56
CA LEU A 8 -0.26 -9.78 -2.37
C LEU A 8 -0.74 -8.97 -1.17
N ASN A 9 0.06 -8.91 -0.12
CA ASN A 9 -0.22 -8.11 1.07
C ASN A 9 0.29 -6.65 0.99
N HIS A 10 0.84 -6.22 -0.15
CA HIS A 10 1.42 -4.88 -0.37
C HIS A 10 2.59 -4.50 0.59
N ASP A 11 3.14 -5.47 1.33
CA ASP A 11 4.30 -5.31 2.20
C ASP A 11 5.56 -5.85 1.50
N PRO A 12 6.50 -4.97 1.11
CA PRO A 12 7.70 -5.36 0.39
C PRO A 12 8.69 -6.19 1.23
N THR A 13 8.51 -6.24 2.55
CA THR A 13 9.38 -7.03 3.44
C THR A 13 8.93 -8.50 3.52
N SER A 14 7.70 -8.83 3.13
CA SER A 14 7.13 -10.18 3.20
C SER A 14 7.43 -10.99 1.93
N ASN A 15 8.64 -11.55 1.84
CA ASN A 15 9.13 -12.22 0.62
C ASN A 15 8.84 -13.73 0.53
N ARG A 16 7.84 -14.22 1.27
CA ARG A 16 7.45 -15.63 1.21
C ARG A 16 6.82 -15.93 -0.15
N LEU A 17 7.15 -17.06 -0.77
CA LEU A 17 6.66 -17.42 -2.11
C LEU A 17 5.13 -17.31 -2.25
N ARG A 18 4.38 -17.70 -1.22
CA ARG A 18 2.91 -17.57 -1.20
C ARG A 18 2.38 -16.14 -1.32
N ASN A 19 3.21 -15.15 -1.00
CA ASN A 19 2.87 -13.72 -1.04
C ASN A 19 3.29 -13.05 -2.34
N LEU A 20 4.03 -13.73 -3.21
CA LEU A 20 4.49 -13.18 -4.48
C LEU A 20 3.67 -13.78 -5.63
N ARG A 21 3.16 -12.93 -6.52
CA ARG A 21 2.53 -13.38 -7.77
C ARG A 21 3.04 -12.56 -8.95
N ALA A 22 3.06 -13.19 -10.13
CA ALA A 22 3.32 -12.50 -11.39
C ALA A 22 2.01 -11.97 -11.96
N PHE A 23 1.93 -10.66 -12.19
CA PHE A 23 0.78 -10.02 -12.83
C PHE A 23 1.19 -9.28 -14.09
N CYS A 24 0.31 -9.26 -15.11
CA CYS A 24 0.45 -8.30 -16.19
C CYS A 24 0.13 -6.89 -15.68
N GLN A 25 0.55 -5.85 -16.41
CA GLN A 25 0.35 -4.45 -15.98
C GLN A 25 -1.09 -4.13 -15.58
N ARG A 26 -2.10 -4.59 -16.36
CA ARG A 26 -3.52 -4.36 -16.04
C ARG A 26 -3.95 -5.06 -14.75
N CYS A 27 -3.61 -6.34 -14.60
CA CYS A 27 -3.97 -7.11 -13.40
C CYS A 27 -3.28 -6.56 -12.16
N HIS A 28 -2.04 -6.10 -12.28
CA HIS A 28 -1.29 -5.50 -11.19
C HIS A 28 -1.98 -4.22 -10.70
N LEU A 29 -2.33 -3.31 -11.62
CA LEU A 29 -3.06 -2.08 -11.29
C LEU A 29 -4.45 -2.34 -10.68
N LEU A 30 -5.14 -3.39 -11.11
CA LEU A 30 -6.44 -3.77 -10.54
C LEU A 30 -6.28 -4.29 -9.10
N HIS A 31 -5.27 -5.13 -8.84
CA HIS A 31 -4.94 -5.63 -7.51
C HIS A 31 -4.62 -4.48 -6.54
N ASP A 32 -3.78 -3.54 -6.97
CA ASP A 32 -3.31 -2.44 -6.12
C ASP A 32 -4.33 -1.31 -5.94
N ARG A 33 -5.47 -1.32 -6.69
CA ARG A 33 -6.40 -0.19 -6.78
C ARG A 33 -6.87 0.30 -5.41
N MET A 34 -7.37 -0.60 -4.57
CA MET A 34 -7.91 -0.23 -3.25
C MET A 34 -6.81 0.26 -2.31
N TYR A 35 -5.65 -0.39 -2.33
CA TYR A 35 -4.50 0.02 -1.54
C TYR A 35 -4.00 1.43 -1.93
N HIS A 36 -3.93 1.71 -3.23
CA HIS A 36 -3.55 3.03 -3.74
C HIS A 36 -4.58 4.12 -3.40
N LEU A 37 -5.88 3.82 -3.43
CA LEU A 37 -6.91 4.76 -2.98
C LEU A 37 -6.76 5.11 -1.50
N ALA A 38 -6.52 4.10 -0.65
CA ALA A 38 -6.28 4.31 0.78
C ALA A 38 -5.01 5.14 1.03
N GLN A 39 -3.90 4.80 0.37
CA GLN A 39 -2.65 5.57 0.47
C GLN A 39 -2.80 7.01 -0.04
N ARG A 40 -3.54 7.23 -1.14
CA ARG A 40 -3.83 8.57 -1.64
C ARG A 40 -4.63 9.38 -0.61
N ARG A 41 -5.68 8.79 -0.02
CA ARG A 41 -6.48 9.43 1.03
C ARG A 41 -5.62 9.83 2.23
N LEU A 42 -4.79 8.92 2.72
CA LEU A 42 -3.86 9.19 3.82
C LEU A 42 -2.86 10.30 3.47
N THR A 43 -2.28 10.26 2.27
CA THR A 43 -1.34 11.27 1.79
C THR A 43 -1.97 12.66 1.73
N LEU A 44 -3.21 12.75 1.26
CA LEU A 44 -3.95 14.02 1.22
C LEU A 44 -4.23 14.54 2.64
N ARG A 45 -4.73 13.68 3.54
CA ARG A 45 -5.00 14.05 4.93
C ARG A 45 -3.76 14.56 5.67
N ARG A 46 -2.60 13.92 5.45
CA ARG A 46 -1.29 14.34 6.01
C ARG A 46 -0.84 15.73 5.60
N ARG A 47 -1.31 16.25 4.46
CA ARG A 47 -0.99 17.62 4.02
C ARG A 47 -1.81 18.68 4.76
N LEU A 48 -2.96 18.28 5.31
CA LEU A 48 -3.94 19.19 5.89
C LEU A 48 -3.87 19.22 7.42
N ALA A 49 -3.40 18.14 8.04
CA ALA A 49 -3.34 18.02 9.50
C ALA A 49 -2.19 17.11 9.96
N LEU A 50 -1.79 17.26 11.23
CA LEU A 50 -0.81 16.39 11.90
C LEU A 50 -1.39 15.01 12.26
N GLY A 51 -2.71 14.87 12.31
CA GLY A 51 -3.41 13.65 12.70
C GLY A 51 -4.90 13.73 12.42
N ASP A 52 -5.59 12.63 12.68
CA ASP A 52 -7.05 12.55 12.75
C ASP A 52 -7.49 12.57 14.21
N LEU A 53 -8.65 13.17 14.50
CA LEU A 53 -9.19 13.21 15.87
C LEU A 53 -9.45 11.81 16.43
N PHE A 54 -9.85 10.87 15.57
CA PHE A 54 -10.18 9.50 15.96
C PHE A 54 -9.05 8.51 15.65
N GLU A 55 -8.33 8.69 14.53
CA GLU A 55 -7.22 7.78 14.14
C GLU A 55 -5.86 8.18 14.76
N GLY A 56 -5.76 9.35 15.41
CA GLY A 56 -4.55 9.84 16.05
C GLY A 56 -3.53 10.48 15.09
N LEU A 57 -2.29 10.68 15.56
CA LEU A 57 -1.25 11.36 14.80
C LEU A 57 -0.83 10.57 13.55
N TYR A 58 -0.74 11.25 12.41
CA TYR A 58 -0.15 10.70 11.22
C TYR A 58 1.38 10.67 11.37
N ARG A 59 1.92 9.55 11.86
CA ARG A 59 3.37 9.40 12.07
C ARG A 59 4.13 9.59 10.75
N ALA A 60 5.06 10.55 10.75
CA ALA A 60 5.97 10.80 9.65
C ALA A 60 7.06 9.73 9.66
N GLY A 61 6.92 8.71 8.81
CA GLY A 61 7.96 7.70 8.57
C GLY A 61 8.04 6.60 9.64
N ILE A 62 7.51 5.44 9.30
CA ILE A 62 8.21 4.16 9.04
C ILE A 62 7.14 3.30 8.39
N ARG A 63 7.31 2.89 7.12
CA ARG A 63 6.54 1.75 6.61
C ARG A 63 7.07 0.52 7.36
N GLY A 64 6.30 0.06 8.35
CA GLY A 64 6.51 -1.15 9.13
C GLY A 64 5.14 -1.71 9.54
N PRO A 65 5.00 -3.04 9.65
CA PRO A 65 3.84 -3.78 9.17
C PRO A 65 2.66 -3.76 10.13
N GLY A 66 1.45 -3.86 9.57
CA GLY A 66 0.25 -4.27 10.30
C GLY A 66 -0.57 -3.15 10.93
N LEU A 67 -1.57 -2.68 10.17
CA LEU A 67 -2.93 -3.06 10.53
C LEU A 67 -3.42 -4.09 9.52
#